data_AF-A0A2E8YUV1-F1
#
_entry.id   AF-A0A2E8YUV1-F1
#
_cell.length_a   1.000
_cell.length_b   1.000
_cell.length_c   1.000
_cell.angle_alpha   90.00
_cell.angle_beta   90.00
_cell.angle_gamma   90.00
#
_symmetry.space_group_name_H-M   'P 1'
#
loop_
_entity.id
_entity.type
_entity.pdbx_description
1 polymer ?
#
loop_
_entity_poly.entity_id
_entity_poly.type
_entity_poly.pdbx_seq_one_letter_code
_entity_poly.pdbx_strand_id
1 'polypeptide(L)' 'MIVAFSISPATADDTGGVSEAVAAAVRVVRESGLPHETNAMFTNLEGD' A
#
# COMPACT_ATOMS: atom_id res chain seq x y z
N MET A 1 -12.34 13.46 1.17
CA MET A 1 -12.82 12.12 0.77
C MET A 1 -11.92 11.00 1.32
N ILE A 2 -12.48 9.83 1.69
CA ILE A 2 -11.69 8.66 2.12
C ILE A 2 -11.73 7.54 1.07
N VAL A 3 -10.59 6.89 0.85
CA VAL A 3 -10.46 5.68 0.01
C VAL A 3 -9.72 4.59 0.75
N ALA A 4 -10.16 3.35 0.58
CA ALA A 4 -9.44 2.16 1.00
C ALA A 4 -9.01 1.39 -0.25
N PHE A 5 -7.73 1.03 -0.35
CA PHE A 5 -7.23 0.25 -1.47
C PHE A 5 -6.35 -0.91 -1.00
N SER A 6 -6.31 -1.96 -1.83
CA SER A 6 -5.44 -3.12 -1.68
C SER A 6 -4.73 -3.35 -3.01
N ILE A 7 -3.47 -3.77 -2.96
CA ILE A 7 -2.69 -4.07 -4.15
C ILE A 7 -2.30 -5.54 -4.15
N SER A 8 -2.43 -6.18 -5.31
CA SER A 8 -2.04 -7.57 -5.51
C SER A 8 -1.05 -7.62 -6.68
N PRO A 9 0.26 -7.65 -6.39
CA PRO A 9 1.28 -7.73 -7.44
C PRO A 9 1.12 -9.02 -8.25
N ALA A 10 1.24 -8.91 -9.58
CA ALA A 10 1.21 -10.06 -10.49
C ALA A 10 2.55 -10.82 -10.56
N THR A 11 3.59 -10.29 -9.91
CA THR A 11 4.94 -10.85 -9.86
C THR A 11 5.41 -10.95 -8.42
N ALA A 12 6.15 -12.00 -8.09
CA ALA A 12 6.73 -12.24 -6.78
C ALA A 12 8.26 -12.40 -6.89
N ASP A 13 8.95 -12.31 -5.75
CA ASP A 13 10.37 -12.64 -5.64
C ASP A 13 10.63 -14.16 -5.75
N ASP A 14 11.91 -14.56 -5.68
CA ASP A 14 12.34 -15.97 -5.78
C ASP A 14 11.75 -16.89 -4.69
N THR A 15 11.23 -16.31 -3.60
CA THR A 15 10.57 -17.03 -2.50
C THR A 15 9.04 -17.05 -2.62
N GLY A 16 8.49 -16.41 -3.66
CA GLY A 16 7.05 -16.21 -3.82
C GLY A 16 6.50 -15.06 -2.98
N GLY A 17 7.37 -14.25 -2.36
CA GLY A 17 7.00 -13.08 -1.58
C GLY A 17 6.65 -11.87 -2.46
N VAL A 18 5.73 -11.03 -1.98
CA VAL A 18 5.35 -9.76 -2.64
C VAL A 18 5.61 -8.54 -1.75
N SER A 19 6.27 -8.75 -0.60
CA SER A 19 6.42 -7.74 0.45
C SER A 19 7.18 -6.50 -0.02
N GLU A 20 8.22 -6.66 -0.84
CA GLU A 20 8.98 -5.53 -1.37
C GLU A 20 8.13 -4.63 -2.28
N ALA A 21 7.35 -5.22 -3.19
CA ALA A 21 6.45 -4.49 -4.06
C ALA A 21 5.33 -3.79 -3.25
N VAL A 22 4.79 -4.47 -2.24
CA VAL A 22 3.78 -3.89 -1.34
C VAL A 22 4.36 -2.73 -0.53
N ALA A 23 5.56 -2.90 0.03
CA ALA A 23 6.25 -1.87 0.80
C ALA A 23 6.57 -0.63 -0.04
N ALA A 24 6.92 -0.81 -1.32
CA ALA A 24 7.13 0.29 -2.25
C ALA A 24 5.86 1.13 -2.45
N ALA A 25 4.69 0.50 -2.62
CA ALA A 25 3.43 1.24 -2.73
C ALA A 25 3.04 1.95 -1.43
N VAL A 26 3.21 1.30 -0.28
CA VAL A 26 2.96 1.92 1.04
C VAL A 26 3.87 3.11 1.27
N ARG A 27 5.12 3.07 0.79
CA ARG A 27 6.04 4.20 0.86
C ARG A 27 5.53 5.41 0.07
N VAL A 28 4.97 5.23 -1.12
CA VAL A 28 4.35 6.33 -1.89
C VAL A 28 3.22 6.99 -1.08
N VAL A 29 2.39 6.19 -0.39
CA VAL A 29 1.35 6.73 0.48
C VAL A 29 1.94 7.55 1.63
N ARG A 30 2.98 7.03 2.29
CA ARG A 30 3.65 7.74 3.40
C ARG A 30 4.30 9.06 2.95
N GLU A 31 4.90 9.06 1.76
CA GLU A 31 5.54 10.24 1.17
C GLU A 31 4.53 11.30 0.68
N SER A 32 3.25 10.94 0.51
CA SER A 32 2.20 11.87 0.07
C SER A 32 1.88 12.99 1.07
N GLY A 33 2.20 12.80 2.36
CA GLY A 33 1.84 13.72 3.44
C GLY A 33 0.35 13.70 3.85
N LEU A 34 -0.47 12.86 3.22
CA LEU A 34 -1.88 12.70 3.56
C LEU A 34 -2.07 11.81 4.81
N PRO A 35 -3.15 12.02 5.59
CA PRO A 35 -3.54 11.09 6.64
C PRO A 35 -3.78 9.69 6.06
N HIS A 36 -3.15 8.69 6.67
CA HIS A 36 -3.21 7.31 6.18
C HIS A 36 -3.09 6.29 7.32
N GLU A 37 -3.61 5.08 7.07
CA GLU A 37 -3.50 3.92 7.94
C GLU A 37 -3.31 2.66 7.08
N THR A 38 -2.22 1.91 7.30
CA THR A 38 -2.00 0.61 6.67
C THR A 38 -2.26 -0.50 7.68
N ASN A 39 -3.14 -1.44 7.34
CA ASN A 39 -3.41 -2.63 8.12
C ASN A 39 -3.20 -3.91 7.28
N ALA A 40 -3.57 -5.07 7.83
CA ALA A 40 -3.33 -6.36 7.20
C ALA A 40 -4.08 -6.57 5.87
N MET A 41 -5.16 -5.81 5.63
CA MET A 41 -6.02 -6.00 4.46
C MET A 41 -5.94 -4.83 3.45
N PHE A 42 -5.78 -3.61 3.94
CA PHE A 42 -5.91 -2.38 3.14
C PHE A 42 -4.94 -1.28 3.59
N THR A 43 -4.79 -0.28 2.72
CA THR A 43 -4.34 1.05 3.10
C THR A 43 -5.50 2.04 2.94
N ASN A 44 -5.86 2.68 4.05
CA ASN A 44 -6.80 3.80 4.09
C ASN A 44 -6.03 5.09 3.83
N LEU A 45 -6.58 5.96 2.97
CA LEU A 45 -6.02 7.25 2.61
C LEU A 45 -7.11 8.31 2.60
N GLU A 46 -6.85 9.45 3.22
CA GLU A 46 -7.77 10.59 3.27
C GLU A 46 -7.19 11.76 2.47
N GLY A 47 -7.93 12.23 1.47
CA GLY A 47 -7.64 13.45 0.70
C GLY A 47 -8.85 14.37 0.70
N ASP A 48 -8.82 15.47 -0.06
CA ASP A 48 -10.02 16.29 -0.29
C ASP A 48 -10.97 15.64 -1.32
#